data_AF-A0A836VHL5-F1
#
_entry.id   AF-A0A836VHL5-F1
#
_cell.length_a   1.000
_cell.length_b   1.000
_cell.length_c   1.000
_cell.angle_alpha   90.00
_cell.angle_beta   90.00
_cell.angle_gamma   90.00
#
_symmetry.space_group_name_H-M   'P 1'
#
loop_
_entity.id
_entity.type
_entity.pdbx_description
1 polymer ?
#
loop_
_entity_poly.entity_id
_entity_poly.type
_entity_poly.pdbx_seq_one_letter_code
_entity_poly.pdbx_strand_id
1 'polypeptide(L)'
;MKRPSAVIVGAGHRSLVYASNARQRPEEQEIVGAATPTPCGGKQVQALYERPSERCFETAEELPAAPRSADLAINGTMDHL
;
A
#
# COMPACT_ATOMS: atom_id res chain seq x y z
N MET A 1 20.96 5.38 -6.30
CA MET A 1 19.96 5.83 -5.29
C MET A 1 19.22 4.60 -4.77
N LYS A 2 18.73 4.60 -3.52
CA LYS A 2 17.95 3.47 -2.96
C LYS A 2 16.54 3.47 -3.56
N ARG A 3 16.03 2.29 -3.94
CA ARG A 3 14.62 2.09 -4.34
C ARG A 3 13.71 2.20 -3.09
N PRO A 4 12.83 3.22 -2.97
CA PRO A 4 11.92 3.33 -1.84
C PRO A 4 10.84 2.24 -1.85
N SER A 5 10.53 1.76 -0.66
CA SER A 5 9.39 0.90 -0.36
C SER A 5 8.19 1.74 0.09
N ALA A 6 6.99 1.38 -0.39
CA ALA A 6 5.77 2.12 -0.12
C ALA A 6 4.64 1.21 0.36
N VAL A 7 3.85 1.70 1.31
CA VAL A 7 2.59 1.08 1.73
C VAL A 7 1.41 1.89 1.23
N ILE A 8 0.32 1.23 0.84
CA ILE A 8 -0.93 1.90 0.43
C ILE A 8 -1.81 2.13 1.65
N VAL A 9 -2.32 3.35 1.87
CA VAL A 9 -3.34 3.64 2.90
C VAL A 9 -4.63 4.03 2.19
N GLY A 10 -5.66 3.18 2.35
CA GLY A 10 -6.89 3.22 1.56
C GLY A 10 -6.67 2.70 0.14
N ALA A 11 -7.05 1.44 -0.13
CA ALA A 11 -6.86 0.78 -1.43
C ALA A 11 -7.96 1.11 -2.46
N GLY A 12 -8.37 2.37 -2.53
CA GLY A 12 -9.31 2.88 -3.53
C GLY A 12 -8.63 3.23 -4.86
N HIS A 13 -9.42 3.66 -5.85
CA HIS A 13 -8.92 3.95 -7.21
C HIS A 13 -7.74 4.93 -7.23
N ARG A 14 -7.77 6.01 -6.44
CA ARG A 14 -6.69 7.02 -6.39
C ARG A 14 -5.35 6.39 -6.00
N SER A 15 -5.31 5.69 -4.87
CA SER A 15 -4.08 5.04 -4.40
C SER A 15 -3.58 3.97 -5.37
N LEU A 16 -4.49 3.21 -5.99
CA LEU A 16 -4.13 2.16 -6.95
C LEU A 16 -3.55 2.74 -8.25
N VAL A 17 -4.03 3.89 -8.71
CA VAL A 17 -3.43 4.61 -9.85
C VAL A 17 -2.01 5.03 -9.53
N TYR A 18 -1.76 5.64 -8.36
CA TYR A 18 -0.40 6.04 -7.97
C TYR A 18 0.51 4.83 -7.77
N ALA A 19 0.02 3.79 -7.10
CA ALA A 19 0.77 2.56 -6.86
C ALA A 19 1.10 1.82 -8.17
N SER A 20 0.32 2.00 -9.24
CA SER A 20 0.58 1.37 -10.54
C SER A 20 1.95 1.76 -11.13
N ASN A 21 2.53 2.90 -10.72
CA ASN A 21 3.88 3.28 -11.12
C ASN A 21 4.90 2.21 -10.72
N ALA A 22 4.77 1.59 -9.54
CA ALA A 22 5.68 0.53 -9.09
C ALA A 22 5.63 -0.74 -9.96
N ARG A 23 4.55 -0.96 -10.71
CA ARG A 23 4.46 -2.05 -11.70
C ARG A 23 5.07 -1.66 -13.04
N GLN A 24 4.96 -0.39 -13.42
CA GLN A 24 5.48 0.13 -14.68
C GLN A 24 6.99 0.42 -14.59
N ARG A 25 7.48 0.77 -13.39
CA ARG A 25 8.84 1.17 -13.04
C ARG A 25 9.30 0.47 -11.73
N PRO A 26 9.42 -0.87 -11.71
CA PRO A 26 9.81 -1.63 -10.52
C PRO A 26 11.23 -1.34 -10.01
N GLU A 27 12.04 -0.65 -10.80
CA GLU A 27 13.35 -0.11 -10.44
C GLU A 27 13.26 1.16 -9.57
N GLU A 28 12.16 1.91 -9.66
CA GLU A 28 11.98 3.19 -8.97
C GLU A 28 11.26 3.05 -7.63
N GLN A 29 10.38 2.05 -7.46
CA GLN A 29 9.57 1.88 -6.26
C GLN A 29 9.06 0.43 -6.10
N GLU A 30 8.81 0.02 -4.85
CA GLU A 30 8.13 -1.23 -4.54
C GLU A 30 6.91 -1.01 -3.62
N ILE A 31 5.79 -1.67 -3.91
CA ILE A 31 4.65 -1.74 -2.99
C ILE A 31 4.85 -2.94 -2.06
N VAL A 32 4.90 -2.68 -0.76
CA VAL A 32 5.18 -3.71 0.26
C VAL A 32 3.95 -4.18 1.03
N GLY A 33 2.81 -3.51 0.86
CA GLY A 33 1.57 -3.84 1.55
C GLY A 33 0.48 -2.77 1.42
N ALA A 34 -0.60 -2.93 2.18
CA ALA A 34 -1.68 -1.96 2.27
C ALA A 34 -2.35 -1.96 3.65
N ALA A 35 -2.97 -0.83 4.01
CA ALA A 35 -3.95 -0.70 5.08
C ALA A 35 -5.29 -0.28 4.46
N THR A 36 -6.32 -1.11 4.62
CA THR A 36 -7.64 -0.85 4.04
C THR A 36 -8.73 -1.59 4.80
N PRO A 37 -9.82 -0.90 5.20
CA PRO A 37 -10.92 -1.55 5.92
C PRO A 37 -11.73 -2.49 5.03
N THR A 38 -11.58 -2.37 3.70
CA THR A 38 -12.34 -3.18 2.74
C THR A 38 -11.54 -4.41 2.29
N PRO A 39 -12.05 -5.65 2.49
CA PRO A 39 -11.34 -6.88 2.11
C PRO A 39 -11.01 -6.98 0.61
N CYS A 40 -11.86 -6.43 -0.27
CA CYS A 40 -11.60 -6.44 -1.70
C CYS A 40 -10.35 -5.62 -2.07
N GLY A 41 -10.14 -4.47 -1.40
CA GLY A 41 -8.95 -3.65 -1.60
C GLY A 41 -7.67 -4.37 -1.18
N GLY A 42 -7.71 -5.08 -0.05
CA GLY A 42 -6.58 -5.89 0.42
C GLY A 42 -6.25 -7.01 -0.57
N LYS A 43 -7.26 -7.77 -1.02
CA LYS A 43 -7.09 -8.83 -2.03
C LYS A 43 -6.54 -8.29 -3.36
N GLN A 44 -6.97 -7.09 -3.77
CA GLN A 44 -6.49 -6.46 -4.98
C GLN A 44 -5.01 -6.10 -4.87
N VAL A 45 -4.55 -5.56 -3.73
CA VAL A 45 -3.13 -5.27 -3.51
C VAL A 45 -2.30 -6.55 -3.49
N GLN A 46 -2.78 -7.61 -2.81
CA GLN A 46 -2.12 -8.92 -2.80
C GLN A 46 -1.92 -9.46 -4.22
N ALA A 47 -2.96 -9.40 -5.06
CA ALA A 47 -2.92 -9.89 -6.43
C ALA A 47 -2.04 -9.05 -7.36
N LEU A 48 -2.10 -7.71 -7.25
CA LEU A 48 -1.37 -6.82 -8.17
C LEU A 48 0.13 -6.73 -7.87
N TYR A 49 0.53 -6.89 -6.61
CA TYR A 49 1.90 -6.70 -6.15
C TYR A 49 2.49 -7.95 -5.48
N GLU A 50 1.82 -9.10 -5.61
CA GLU A 50 2.26 -10.39 -5.07
C GLU A 50 2.66 -10.29 -3.60
N ARG A 51 1.78 -9.67 -2.80
CA ARG A 51 2.00 -9.47 -1.36
C ARG A 51 1.22 -10.51 -0.56
N PRO A 52 1.81 -11.04 0.53
CA PRO A 52 1.11 -12.00 1.37
C PRO A 52 0.10 -11.28 2.27
N SER A 53 -0.86 -12.03 2.83
CA SER A 53 -1.95 -11.48 3.64
C SER A 53 -1.47 -10.70 4.87
N GLU A 54 -0.34 -11.08 5.45
CA GLU A 54 0.27 -10.44 6.63
C GLU A 54 0.81 -9.04 6.32
N ARG A 55 0.84 -8.64 5.04
CA ARG A 55 1.17 -7.28 4.58
C ARG A 55 -0.08 -6.46 4.27
N CYS A 56 -1.27 -6.98 4.55
CA CYS A 56 -2.54 -6.28 4.40
C CYS A 56 -3.19 -6.09 5.77
N PHE A 57 -3.27 -4.84 6.20
CA PHE A 57 -3.82 -4.40 7.48
C PHE A 57 -5.23 -3.87 7.29
N GLU A 58 -6.05 -3.91 8.33
CA GLU A 58 -7.42 -3.39 8.27
C GLU A 58 -7.46 -1.87 8.49
N THR A 59 -6.56 -1.36 9.33
CA THR A 59 -6.50 0.05 9.72
C THR A 59 -5.14 0.68 9.44
N ALA A 60 -5.09 2.01 9.32
CA ALA A 60 -3.82 2.73 9.11
C ALA A 60 -2.95 2.70 10.38
N GLU A 61 -3.58 2.62 11.55
CA GLU A 61 -2.99 2.58 12.88
C GLU A 61 -2.21 1.29 13.15
N GLU A 62 -2.55 0.19 12.47
CA GLU A 62 -1.78 -1.06 12.51
C GLU A 62 -0.39 -0.93 11.88
N LEU A 63 -0.20 -0.01 10.92
CA LEU A 63 1.08 0.17 10.21
C LEU A 63 2.24 0.58 11.12
N PRO A 64 2.12 1.61 12.00
CA PRO A 64 3.16 1.95 12.94
C PRO A 64 3.29 0.95 14.11
N ALA A 65 2.26 0.16 14.41
CA ALA A 65 2.29 -0.87 15.44
C ALA A 65 3.07 -2.13 15.01
N ALA A 66 3.09 -2.41 13.70
CA ALA A 66 3.92 -3.44 13.11
C ALA A 66 5.40 -3.00 12.97
N PRO A 67 6.36 -3.94 12.87
CA PRO A 67 7.73 -3.60 12.50
C PRO A 67 7.77 -2.77 11.22
N ARG A 68 8.54 -1.67 11.22
CA ARG A 68 8.62 -0.73 10.11
C ARG A 68 8.91 -1.47 8.80
N SER A 69 7.98 -1.37 7.86
CA SER A 69 8.00 -2.15 6.62
C SER A 69 8.11 -1.31 5.34
N ALA A 70 7.92 0.02 5.43
CA ALA A 70 7.97 0.93 4.30
C ALA A 70 8.77 2.21 4.60
N ASP A 71 9.33 2.82 3.55
CA ASP A 71 9.97 4.13 3.59
C ASP A 71 8.92 5.26 3.53
N LEU A 72 7.83 5.08 2.78
CA LEU A 72 6.76 6.06 2.56
C LEU A 72 5.36 5.43 2.51
N ALA A 73 4.32 6.28 2.58
CA ALA A 73 2.93 5.88 2.42
C ALA A 73 2.28 6.60 1.25
N ILE A 74 1.52 5.86 0.43
CA ILE A 74 0.57 6.42 -0.53
C ILE A 74 -0.78 6.51 0.18
N ASN A 75 -1.08 7.68 0.74
CA ASN A 75 -2.37 7.92 1.39
C ASN A 75 -3.39 8.43 0.37
N GLY A 76 -4.44 7.64 0.12
CA GLY A 76 -5.58 8.05 -0.69
C GLY A 76 -6.91 7.90 0.03
N THR A 77 -6.92 7.95 1.37
CA THR A 77 -8.15 8.07 2.16
C THR A 77 -8.85 9.39 1.83
N MET A 78 -10.14 9.48 2.13
CA MET A 78 -10.83 10.77 2.08
C MET A 78 -10.35 11.61 3.25
N ASP A 79 -10.22 12.92 3.03
CA ASP A 79 -10.08 13.85 4.13
C ASP A 79 -11.37 13.82 4.94
N HIS A 80 -11.26 13.94 6.26
CA HIS A 80 -12.43 14.23 7.09
C HIS A 80 -12.76 15.71 6.86
N LEU A 81 -13.92 16.00 6.26
CA LEU A 81 -14.48 17.35 6.15
C LEU A 81 -15.14 17.77 7.46
#